data_AF-A0A2V6AR02-F1
#
_entry.id   AF-A0A2V6AR02-F1
#
_cell.length_a   1.000
_cell.length_b   1.000
_cell.length_c   1.000
_cell.angle_alpha   90.00
_cell.angle_beta   90.00
_cell.angle_gamma   90.00
#
_symmetry.space_group_name_H-M   'P 1'
#
loop_
_entity.id
_entity.type
_entity.pdbx_description
1 polymer ?
#
loop_
_entity_poly.entity_id
_entity_poly.type
_entity_poly.pdbx_seq_one_letter_code
_entity_poly.pdbx_strand_id
1 'polypeptide(L)'
;MTPALSWRLPDLTPQELIHAFPNFSYQVMNYTGKGFVCIGDAHRFTDPIFAYGIFFGIQEGEFAVDVIVRLLSGEIRTNGNPFADFENFCDQGNDVVEDVIGVLWEFPLAFQRIFTWRDRVEETALISLGA
;
A
#
# COMPACT_ATOMS: atom_id res chain seq x y z
N MET A 1 -23.16 7.98 9.55
CA MET A 1 -23.03 8.25 8.11
C MET A 1 -22.67 9.71 7.94
N THR A 2 -21.66 10.07 7.13
CA THR A 2 -21.35 11.49 6.92
C THR A 2 -22.49 12.13 6.10
N PRO A 3 -22.86 13.40 6.35
CA PRO A 3 -23.90 14.08 5.56
C PRO A 3 -23.61 14.02 4.06
N ALA A 4 -22.31 14.10 3.72
CA ALA A 4 -21.78 14.01 2.38
C ALA A 4 -22.08 12.69 1.65
N LEU A 5 -22.26 11.59 2.39
CA LEU A 5 -22.58 10.29 1.84
C LEU A 5 -24.10 10.13 1.66
N SER A 6 -24.90 10.68 2.59
CA SER A 6 -26.37 10.60 2.56
C SER A 6 -27.01 11.31 1.37
N TRP A 7 -26.38 12.34 0.79
CA TRP A 7 -26.87 12.99 -0.43
C TRP A 7 -26.34 12.35 -1.71
N ARG A 8 -25.15 11.71 -1.66
CA ARG A 8 -24.52 11.04 -2.82
C ARG A 8 -25.04 9.64 -3.05
N LEU A 9 -25.47 8.96 -2.00
CA LEU A 9 -26.16 7.68 -2.06
C LEU A 9 -27.66 7.96 -1.93
N PRO A 10 -28.41 8.06 -3.05
CA PRO A 10 -29.86 8.14 -3.00
C PRO A 10 -30.45 6.85 -2.44
N ASP A 11 -31.77 6.72 -2.46
CA ASP A 11 -32.41 5.44 -2.14
C ASP A 11 -31.95 4.38 -3.15
N LEU A 12 -31.09 3.45 -2.71
CA LEU A 12 -30.40 2.47 -3.54
C LEU A 12 -30.78 1.07 -3.09
N THR A 13 -31.10 0.21 -4.05
CA THR A 13 -31.27 -1.22 -3.82
C THR A 13 -29.93 -1.93 -4.05
N PRO A 14 -29.34 -2.58 -3.03
CA PRO A 14 -28.14 -3.38 -3.21
C PRO A 14 -28.35 -4.44 -4.29
N GLN A 15 -27.40 -4.54 -5.24
CA GLN A 15 -27.42 -5.58 -6.28
C GLN A 15 -26.91 -6.93 -5.76
N GLU A 16 -26.23 -6.91 -4.62
CA GLU A 16 -25.67 -8.07 -3.95
C GLU A 16 -25.83 -7.94 -2.42
N LEU A 17 -25.52 -9.02 -1.71
CA LEU A 17 -25.49 -9.03 -0.25
C LEU A 17 -24.36 -8.11 0.26
N ILE A 18 -24.59 -7.46 1.40
CA ILE A 18 -23.53 -6.71 2.07
C ILE A 18 -22.54 -7.71 2.67
N HIS A 19 -21.28 -7.61 2.25
CA HIS A 19 -20.20 -8.44 2.76
C HIS A 19 -19.40 -7.69 3.84
N ALA A 20 -19.01 -8.41 4.89
CA ALA A 20 -18.10 -7.93 5.90
C ALA A 20 -16.83 -8.78 5.88
N PHE A 21 -15.68 -8.13 5.84
CA PHE A 21 -14.37 -8.78 5.82
C PHE A 21 -13.48 -8.21 6.94
N PRO A 22 -12.66 -9.05 7.59
CA PRO A 22 -11.66 -8.57 8.52
C PRO A 22 -10.58 -7.78 7.77
N ASN A 23 -10.21 -6.61 8.30
CA ASN A 23 -9.20 -5.71 7.73
C ASN A 23 -8.04 -5.48 8.72
N PHE A 24 -7.49 -6.57 9.28
CA PHE A 24 -6.40 -6.50 10.25
C PHE A 24 -5.05 -6.42 9.55
N SER A 25 -4.25 -5.41 9.89
CA SER A 25 -2.85 -5.35 9.45
C SER A 25 -2.03 -6.47 10.09
N TYR A 26 -1.15 -7.08 9.32
CA TYR A 26 -0.23 -8.13 9.80
C TYR A 26 1.08 -8.14 8.99
N GLN A 27 2.11 -8.71 9.62
CA GLN A 27 3.40 -9.03 9.01
C GLN A 27 3.79 -10.45 9.41
N VAL A 28 4.25 -11.23 8.43
CA VAL A 28 4.83 -12.56 8.62
C VAL A 28 6.35 -12.43 8.54
N MET A 29 7.07 -12.89 9.56
CA MET A 29 8.54 -12.88 9.58
C MET A 29 9.11 -14.11 8.86
N ASN A 30 10.30 -13.97 8.27
CA ASN A 30 11.00 -15.05 7.54
C ASN A 30 10.14 -15.66 6.43
N TYR A 31 9.49 -14.80 5.64
CA TYR A 31 8.54 -15.17 4.60
C TYR A 31 9.22 -15.58 3.28
N THR A 32 10.55 -15.64 3.28
CA THR A 32 11.33 -16.16 2.16
C THR A 32 12.42 -17.13 2.62
N GLY A 33 12.87 -18.01 1.72
CA GLY A 33 13.91 -18.96 2.06
C GLY A 33 14.26 -19.93 0.94
N LYS A 34 14.97 -21.00 1.30
CA LYS A 34 15.40 -22.01 0.31
C LYS A 34 14.19 -22.75 -0.23
N GLY A 35 13.83 -22.44 -1.48
CA GLY A 35 12.75 -23.10 -2.22
C GLY A 35 11.37 -22.49 -1.99
N PHE A 36 11.25 -21.34 -1.33
CA PHE A 36 9.98 -20.63 -1.17
C PHE A 36 10.17 -19.11 -1.09
N VAL A 37 9.14 -18.39 -1.51
CA VAL A 37 9.00 -16.94 -1.40
C VAL A 37 7.50 -16.64 -1.28
N CYS A 38 7.12 -15.78 -0.34
CA CYS A 38 5.78 -15.21 -0.23
C CYS A 38 5.77 -13.79 -0.80
N ILE A 39 4.69 -13.40 -1.47
CA ILE A 39 4.50 -12.07 -2.08
C ILE A 39 3.09 -11.53 -1.75
N GLY A 40 2.95 -10.21 -1.72
CA GLY A 40 1.73 -9.49 -1.37
C GLY A 40 1.15 -9.92 -0.03
N ASP A 41 -0.18 -10.07 0.01
CA ASP A 41 -0.94 -10.55 1.18
C ASP A 41 -0.52 -11.94 1.67
N ALA A 42 0.38 -12.68 1.02
CA ALA A 42 0.92 -13.90 1.62
C ALA A 42 1.86 -13.63 2.81
N HIS A 43 2.42 -12.41 2.92
CA HIS A 43 3.32 -12.05 4.03
C HIS A 43 2.99 -10.72 4.69
N ARG A 44 2.37 -9.76 4.00
CA ARG A 44 2.05 -8.45 4.59
C ARG A 44 0.72 -7.90 4.08
N PHE A 45 -0.07 -7.37 5.01
CA PHE A 45 -1.28 -6.61 4.72
C PHE A 45 -1.32 -5.37 5.59
N THR A 46 -1.60 -4.23 4.98
CA THR A 46 -1.76 -2.93 5.65
C THR A 46 -3.17 -2.37 5.41
N ASP A 47 -3.57 -1.35 6.18
CA ASP A 47 -4.88 -0.69 5.98
C ASP A 47 -5.09 -0.28 4.51
N PRO A 48 -6.19 -0.69 3.85
CA PRO A 48 -6.41 -0.46 2.43
C PRO A 48 -6.83 0.98 2.08
N ILE A 49 -6.77 1.94 3.01
CA ILE A 49 -7.17 3.34 2.81
C ILE A 49 -6.53 4.01 1.58
N PHE A 50 -5.32 3.60 1.19
CA PHE A 50 -4.62 4.08 -0.01
C PHE A 50 -4.49 3.04 -1.14
N ALA A 51 -5.16 1.89 -1.02
CA ALA A 51 -5.20 0.83 -2.04
C ALA A 51 -3.83 0.27 -2.50
N TYR A 52 -2.83 0.23 -1.61
CA TYR A 52 -1.48 -0.26 -1.96
C TYR A 52 -1.38 -1.77 -2.20
N GLY A 53 -2.29 -2.59 -1.67
CA GLY A 53 -2.15 -4.06 -1.71
C GLY A 53 -1.99 -4.66 -3.11
N ILE A 54 -2.74 -4.19 -4.11
CA ILE A 54 -2.61 -4.66 -5.49
C ILE A 54 -1.27 -4.25 -6.10
N PHE A 55 -0.83 -3.01 -5.83
CA PHE A 55 0.45 -2.52 -6.32
C PHE A 55 1.60 -3.36 -5.77
N PHE A 56 1.64 -3.60 -4.45
CA PHE A 56 2.65 -4.46 -3.84
C PHE A 56 2.59 -5.89 -4.38
N GLY A 57 1.41 -6.49 -4.47
CA GLY A 57 1.28 -7.86 -4.98
C GLY A 57 1.86 -8.05 -6.39
N ILE A 58 1.69 -7.06 -7.27
CA ILE A 58 2.29 -7.10 -8.62
C ILE A 58 3.80 -6.86 -8.55
N GLN A 59 4.22 -5.80 -7.86
CA GLN A 59 5.61 -5.36 -7.85
C GLN A 59 6.53 -6.39 -7.19
N GLU A 60 6.10 -6.97 -6.07
CA GLU A 60 6.83 -8.05 -5.41
C GLU A 60 6.88 -9.31 -6.28
N GLY A 61 5.84 -9.59 -7.07
CA GLY A 61 5.86 -10.65 -8.06
C GLY A 61 6.95 -10.47 -9.11
N GLU A 62 7.11 -9.25 -9.64
CA GLU A 62 8.17 -8.93 -10.59
C GLU A 62 9.56 -9.14 -9.97
N PHE A 63 9.79 -8.63 -8.76
CA PHE A 63 11.08 -8.80 -8.08
C PHE A 63 11.41 -10.26 -7.74
N ALA A 64 10.41 -11.03 -7.30
CA ALA A 64 10.60 -12.44 -6.99
C ALA A 64 10.96 -13.25 -8.25
N VAL A 65 10.34 -12.95 -9.40
CA VAL A 65 10.62 -13.63 -10.67
C VAL A 65 12.09 -13.48 -11.09
N ASP A 66 12.69 -12.29 -10.93
CA ASP A 66 14.10 -12.07 -11.27
C ASP A 66 15.04 -13.03 -10.50
N VAL A 67 14.78 -13.24 -9.22
CA VAL A 67 15.56 -14.17 -8.39
C VAL A 67 15.27 -15.63 -8.77
N ILE A 68 14.00 -15.98 -8.99
CA ILE A 68 13.57 -17.33 -9.39
C ILE A 68 14.23 -17.76 -10.69
N VAL A 69 14.24 -16.89 -11.72
CA VAL A 69 14.83 -17.20 -13.03
C VAL A 69 16.33 -17.49 -12.90
N ARG A 70 17.06 -16.69 -12.11
CA ARG A 70 18.50 -16.86 -11.89
C ARG A 70 18.83 -18.14 -11.11
N LEU A 71 17.96 -18.56 -10.19
CA LEU A 71 18.10 -19.84 -9.49
C LEU A 71 17.86 -21.03 -10.43
N LEU A 72 16.78 -20.98 -11.22
CA LEU A 72 16.40 -22.07 -12.12
C LEU A 72 17.36 -22.23 -13.30
N SER A 73 17.96 -21.13 -13.78
CA SER A 73 19.01 -21.17 -14.80
C SER A 73 20.34 -21.71 -14.25
N GLY A 74 20.50 -21.73 -12.93
CA GLY A 74 21.74 -22.09 -12.25
C GLY A 74 22.80 -20.99 -12.28
N GLU A 75 22.45 -19.76 -12.69
CA GLU A 75 23.31 -18.57 -12.62
C GLU A 75 23.72 -18.28 -11.19
N ILE A 76 22.76 -18.34 -10.27
CA ILE A 76 23.02 -18.24 -8.83
C ILE A 76 22.80 -19.60 -8.15
N ARG A 77 23.70 -19.92 -7.22
CA ARG A 77 23.60 -21.12 -6.37
C ARG A 77 23.86 -20.71 -4.94
N THR A 78 22.91 -21.00 -4.06
CA THR A 78 23.05 -20.70 -2.64
C THR A 78 22.51 -21.85 -1.79
N ASN A 79 23.15 -22.05 -0.65
CA ASN A 79 22.65 -22.93 0.41
C ASN A 79 21.76 -22.17 1.41
N GLY A 80 21.77 -20.83 1.39
CA GLY A 80 20.97 -19.95 2.25
C GLY A 80 19.69 -19.46 1.57
N ASN A 81 19.17 -18.33 2.05
CA ASN A 81 18.02 -17.65 1.46
C ASN A 81 18.45 -16.86 0.21
N PRO A 82 18.03 -17.25 -1.02
CA PRO A 82 18.33 -16.48 -2.22
C PRO A 82 17.53 -15.17 -2.33
N PHE A 83 16.46 -15.02 -1.55
CA PHE A 83 15.55 -13.88 -1.57
C PHE A 83 15.85 -12.88 -0.44
N ALA A 84 17.00 -12.95 0.23
CA ALA A 84 17.30 -12.06 1.35
C ALA A 84 17.27 -10.56 0.96
N ASP A 85 17.80 -10.21 -0.22
CA ASP A 85 17.76 -8.84 -0.72
C ASP A 85 16.34 -8.42 -1.11
N PHE A 86 15.55 -9.35 -1.66
CA PHE A 86 14.13 -9.16 -1.97
C PHE A 86 13.33 -8.90 -0.69
N GLU A 87 13.53 -9.71 0.36
CA GLU A 87 12.87 -9.59 1.66
C GLU A 87 13.13 -8.21 2.28
N ASN A 88 14.41 -7.82 2.38
CA ASN A 88 14.80 -6.50 2.88
C ASN A 88 14.18 -5.35 2.08
N PHE A 89 14.10 -5.47 0.75
CA PHE A 89 13.56 -4.42 -0.10
C PHE A 89 12.05 -4.26 0.07
N CYS A 90 11.33 -5.38 0.15
CA CYS A 90 9.88 -5.37 0.34
C CYS A 90 9.50 -4.88 1.74
N ASP A 91 10.25 -5.26 2.77
CA ASP A 91 10.05 -4.74 4.13
C ASP A 91 10.20 -3.22 4.18
N GLN A 92 11.25 -2.65 3.58
CA GLN A 92 11.43 -1.19 3.50
C GLN A 92 10.27 -0.49 2.79
N GLY A 93 9.78 -1.07 1.69
CA GLY A 93 8.63 -0.53 0.96
C GLY A 93 7.36 -0.51 1.80
N ASN A 94 7.08 -1.60 2.51
CA ASN A 94 5.92 -1.71 3.39
C ASN A 94 6.02 -0.79 4.61
N ASP A 95 7.21 -0.66 5.22
CA ASP A 95 7.44 0.22 6.37
C ASP A 95 7.13 1.69 6.02
N VAL A 96 7.52 2.15 4.82
CA VAL A 96 7.17 3.51 4.34
C VAL A 96 5.65 3.69 4.24
N VAL A 97 4.92 2.68 3.76
CA VAL A 97 3.46 2.75 3.65
C VAL A 97 2.80 2.75 5.03
N GLU A 98 3.29 1.93 5.95
CA GLU A 98 2.81 1.93 7.33
C GLU A 98 3.08 3.25 8.04
N ASP A 99 4.23 3.90 7.81
CA ASP A 99 4.51 5.23 8.33
C ASP A 99 3.50 6.27 7.80
N VAL A 100 3.20 6.24 6.50
CA VAL A 100 2.21 7.15 5.90
C VAL A 100 0.81 6.93 6.49
N ILE A 101 0.40 5.67 6.65
CA ILE A 101 -0.88 5.31 7.28
C ILE A 101 -0.89 5.72 8.76
N GLY A 102 0.22 5.53 9.47
CA GLY A 102 0.40 5.94 10.86
C GLY A 102 0.21 7.44 11.03
N VAL A 103 0.87 8.26 10.20
CA VAL A 103 0.72 9.73 10.23
C VAL A 103 -0.71 10.16 9.92
N LEU A 104 -1.40 9.49 8.99
CA LEU A 104 -2.81 9.76 8.70
C LEU A 104 -3.67 9.54 9.95
N TRP A 105 -3.52 8.39 10.60
CA TRP A 105 -4.38 8.01 11.73
C TRP A 105 -4.03 8.75 13.02
N GLU A 106 -2.74 9.03 13.25
CA GLU A 106 -2.28 9.73 14.46
C GLU A 106 -2.48 11.25 14.35
N PHE A 107 -2.27 11.83 13.17
CA PHE A 107 -2.32 13.28 12.96
C PHE A 107 -3.17 13.69 11.73
N PRO A 108 -4.47 13.37 11.69
CA PRO A 108 -5.30 13.52 10.49
C PRO A 108 -5.37 14.96 9.96
N LEU A 109 -5.38 15.98 10.84
CA LEU A 109 -5.38 17.39 10.43
C LEU A 109 -4.02 17.85 9.87
N ALA A 110 -2.92 17.35 10.43
CA ALA A 110 -1.58 17.64 9.93
C ALA A 110 -1.36 16.95 8.59
N PHE A 111 -1.78 15.69 8.48
CA PHE A 111 -1.82 14.95 7.22
C PHE A 111 -2.58 15.73 6.14
N GLN A 112 -3.83 16.15 6.43
CA GLN A 112 -4.60 16.98 5.50
C GLN A 112 -3.85 18.26 5.10
N ARG A 113 -3.22 18.97 6.05
CA ARG A 113 -2.45 20.20 5.80
C ARG A 113 -1.27 19.96 4.85
N ILE A 114 -0.60 18.80 4.94
CA ILE A 114 0.52 18.42 4.06
C ILE A 114 0.04 18.24 2.61
N PHE A 115 -1.02 17.45 2.39
CA PHE A 115 -1.51 17.15 1.04
C PHE A 115 -2.22 18.34 0.38
N THR A 116 -2.91 19.18 1.16
CA THR A 116 -3.63 20.36 0.65
C THR A 116 -2.76 21.63 0.57
N TRP A 117 -1.46 21.55 0.90
CA TRP A 117 -0.60 22.72 0.93
C TRP A 117 -0.42 23.38 -0.45
N ARG A 118 -0.40 22.57 -1.52
CA ARG A 118 -0.19 23.05 -2.90
C ARG A 118 -1.39 23.85 -3.45
N ASP A 119 -2.61 23.54 -3.03
CA ASP A 119 -3.83 24.19 -3.53
C ASP A 119 -4.01 25.65 -3.04
N ARG A 120 -3.17 26.11 -2.10
CA ARG A 120 -3.23 27.51 -1.60
C ARG A 120 -2.36 28.50 -2.36
N VAL A 121 -1.53 28.06 -3.31
CA VAL A 121 -0.62 28.96 -4.05
C VAL A 121 -1.32 29.65 -5.22
N GLU A 122 -2.39 29.07 -5.79
CA GLU A 122 -3.13 29.69 -6.90
C GLU A 122 -4.28 30.62 -6.46
N GLU A 123 -4.87 30.38 -5.29
CA GLU A 123 -6.04 31.17 -4.84
C GLU A 123 -5.66 32.62 -4.47
N THR A 124 -4.42 32.87 -4.07
CA THR A 124 -3.92 34.24 -3.82
C THR A 124 -3.59 35.03 -5.09
N ALA A 125 -3.40 34.38 -6.24
CA ALA A 125 -3.07 35.07 -7.50
C ALA A 125 -4.31 35.63 -8.22
N LEU A 126 -5.49 35.02 -7.99
CA LEU A 126 -6.75 35.46 -8.60
C LEU A 126 -7.36 36.68 -7.89
N ILE A 127 -7.00 36.93 -6.63
CA ILE A 127 -7.53 38.08 -5.85
C ILE A 127 -6.73 39.36 -6.13
N SER A 128 -5.50 39.27 -6.66
CA SER A 128 -4.64 40.43 -6.96
C SER A 128 -4.78 41.01 -8.38
N LEU A 129 -5.63 40.42 -9.23
CA LEU A 129 -5.85 40.88 -10.61
C LEU A 129 -7.22 41.58 -10.81
N GLY A 130 -7.94 41.86 -9.71
CA GLY A 130 -9.27 42.46 -9.72
C GLY A 130 -9.42 43.67 -8.78
N ALA A 131 -8.37 44.47 -8.60
CA ALA A 131 -8.42 45.75 -7.90
C ALA A 131 -7.83 46.87 -8.75
#